data_AF-A0AAD1YUM3-F1
#
_entry.id   AF-A0AAD1YUM3-F1
#
_cell.length_a   1.000
_cell.length_b   1.000
_cell.length_c   1.000
_cell.angle_alpha   90.00
_cell.angle_beta   90.00
_cell.angle_gamma   90.00
#
_symmetry.space_group_name_H-M   'P 1'
#
loop_
_entity.id
_entity.type
_entity.pdbx_description
1 polymer ?
#
loop_
_entity_poly.entity_id
_entity_poly.type
_entity_poly.pdbx_seq_one_letter_code
_entity_poly.pdbx_strand_id
1 'polypeptide(L)'
;MIATSLDSVDFLKKNYEHAMSNIQKLRSRKCIVMHGIDATKVASPQLFGGMTFDRIIYNFPFAGFFKDLSREAQLRKHRRLVSLFLKNAKEMIGENGEIHISHKTNAFHIEWKLESMASSHGLMLIEAVEFDQSDYKGYKTKRGFGGDMNFNCYPSKTYKFGLKRAQVQLLNILKKNYQRAMSNIQMLRTRKCIVLLGIDATKVASPHLFGGKTFDRIIYNFPFAGFFKNLSREATLRKHRRLVSLFLKNAKAIIGENGEIHISHKTNAFHIEWNLESMDSSHGLRLIGAPEFDQSDYKDYNTKRGFGGDMNFNCYPSKTYKFGLKRAQVQLLS
;
A
#
# COMPACT_ATOMS: atom_id res chain seq x y z
N MET A 1 -7.47 26.72 0.84
CA MET A 1 -6.91 26.18 2.09
C MET A 1 -7.95 26.32 3.21
N ILE A 2 -8.04 25.32 4.08
CA ILE A 2 -8.85 25.38 5.30
C ILE A 2 -7.88 25.45 6.49
N ALA A 3 -8.08 26.43 7.37
CA ALA A 3 -7.33 26.56 8.62
C ALA A 3 -8.28 26.34 9.80
N THR A 4 -7.91 25.44 10.70
CA THR A 4 -8.75 25.03 11.82
C THR A 4 -8.04 25.26 13.14
N SER A 5 -8.77 25.68 14.17
CA SER A 5 -8.29 25.70 15.56
C SER A 5 -9.28 25.03 16.50
N LEU A 6 -8.77 24.47 17.60
CA LEU A 6 -9.62 23.97 18.69
C LEU A 6 -10.29 25.12 19.45
N ASP A 7 -9.53 26.17 19.74
CA ASP A 7 -10.01 27.31 20.51
C ASP A 7 -11.05 28.14 19.72
N SER A 8 -11.98 28.76 20.46
CA SER A 8 -12.96 29.70 19.92
C SER A 8 -12.31 31.03 19.53
N VAL A 9 -12.99 31.82 18.70
CA VAL A 9 -12.53 33.16 18.31
C VAL A 9 -12.31 34.05 19.53
N ASP A 10 -13.22 34.01 20.51
CA ASP A 10 -13.12 34.84 21.72
C ASP A 10 -11.92 34.46 22.58
N PHE A 11 -11.65 33.15 22.72
CA PHE A 11 -10.46 32.68 23.41
C PHE A 11 -9.21 33.17 22.70
N LEU A 12 -9.15 33.03 21.37
CA LEU A 12 -7.99 33.46 20.59
C LEU A 12 -7.76 34.97 20.72
N LYS A 13 -8.82 35.78 20.61
CA LYS A 13 -8.77 37.25 20.74
C LYS A 13 -8.27 37.68 22.12
N LYS A 14 -8.69 36.98 23.18
CA LYS A 14 -8.32 37.32 24.56
C LYS A 14 -6.87 36.98 24.88
N ASN A 15 -6.34 35.88 24.33
CA ASN A 15 -5.07 35.31 24.79
C ASN A 15 -3.90 35.50 23.84
N TYR A 16 -4.14 35.90 22.59
CA TYR A 16 -3.08 36.04 21.59
C TYR A 16 -3.19 37.40 20.87
N GLU A 17 -2.20 38.26 21.08
CA GLU A 17 -2.17 39.66 20.62
C GLU A 17 -2.46 39.78 19.12
N HIS A 18 -1.90 38.87 18.32
CA HIS A 18 -2.02 38.92 16.86
C HIS A 18 -3.09 38.00 16.27
N ALA A 19 -3.88 37.30 17.08
CA ALA A 19 -4.85 36.31 16.59
C ALA A 19 -5.80 36.88 15.54
N MET A 20 -6.44 38.02 15.83
CA MET A 20 -7.42 38.61 14.92
C MET A 20 -6.79 39.07 13.61
N SER A 21 -5.59 39.65 13.66
CA SER A 21 -4.87 40.04 12.43
C SER A 21 -4.48 38.83 11.58
N ASN A 22 -4.09 37.71 12.21
CA ASN A 22 -3.73 36.48 11.51
C ASN A 22 -4.98 35.84 10.88
N ILE A 23 -6.11 35.80 11.58
CA ILE A 23 -7.40 35.33 11.05
C ILE A 23 -7.81 36.18 9.85
N GLN A 24 -7.71 37.50 9.95
CA GLN A 24 -8.07 38.40 8.84
C GLN A 24 -7.14 38.22 7.63
N LYS A 25 -5.82 38.06 7.84
CA LYS A 25 -4.85 37.76 6.77
C LYS A 25 -5.13 36.43 6.08
N LEU A 26 -5.58 35.41 6.82
CA LEU A 26 -6.00 34.13 6.22
C LEU A 26 -7.26 34.30 5.37
N ARG A 27 -8.28 34.98 5.91
CA ARG A 27 -9.54 35.25 5.20
C ARG A 27 -9.33 36.10 3.93
N SER A 28 -8.49 37.14 3.99
CA SER A 28 -8.18 37.98 2.82
C SER A 28 -7.47 37.20 1.72
N ARG A 29 -6.75 36.13 2.07
CA ARG A 29 -6.17 35.15 1.15
C ARG A 29 -7.14 34.04 0.75
N LYS A 30 -8.45 34.24 0.92
CA LYS A 30 -9.53 33.29 0.59
C LYS A 30 -9.41 31.95 1.32
N CYS A 31 -8.76 31.92 2.49
CA CYS A 31 -8.75 30.72 3.34
C CYS A 31 -10.06 30.64 4.11
N ILE A 32 -10.62 29.44 4.20
CA ILE A 32 -11.73 29.15 5.10
C ILE A 32 -11.11 28.97 6.49
N VAL A 33 -11.57 29.75 7.47
CA VAL A 33 -11.05 29.71 8.86
C VAL A 33 -12.16 29.22 9.77
N MET A 34 -11.93 28.09 10.43
CA MET A 34 -12.89 27.40 11.31
C MET A 34 -12.31 27.26 12.71
N HIS A 35 -13.18 27.34 13.72
CA HIS A 35 -12.83 27.30 15.14
C HIS A 35 -13.67 26.24 15.84
N GLY A 36 -13.24 25.77 17.03
CA GLY A 36 -13.94 24.68 17.73
C GLY A 36 -13.67 23.29 17.14
N ILE A 37 -12.64 23.13 16.32
CA ILE A 37 -12.38 21.90 15.57
C ILE A 37 -11.41 21.01 16.36
N ASP A 38 -11.92 19.88 16.85
CA ASP A 38 -11.12 18.84 17.52
C ASP A 38 -10.40 17.97 16.48
N ALA A 39 -9.07 18.10 16.44
CA ALA A 39 -8.17 17.35 15.56
C ALA A 39 -8.34 15.81 15.67
N THR A 40 -8.89 15.29 16.76
CA THR A 40 -9.15 13.86 16.96
C THR A 40 -10.48 13.38 16.37
N LYS A 41 -11.29 14.29 15.82
CA LYS A 41 -12.63 14.04 15.27
C LYS A 41 -12.84 14.65 13.88
N VAL A 42 -11.76 15.11 13.24
CA VAL A 42 -11.84 15.83 11.95
C VAL A 42 -12.40 15.00 10.80
N ALA A 43 -12.35 13.66 10.85
CA ALA A 43 -12.94 12.84 9.80
C ALA A 43 -14.47 12.72 9.91
N SER A 44 -15.12 13.42 10.85
CA SER A 44 -16.59 13.40 10.96
C SER A 44 -17.23 13.93 9.66
N PRO A 45 -18.17 13.18 9.04
CA PRO A 45 -18.90 13.64 7.86
C PRO A 45 -19.62 14.97 8.08
N GLN A 46 -20.00 15.29 9.32
CA GLN A 46 -20.67 16.54 9.69
C GLN A 46 -19.75 17.77 9.58
N LEU A 47 -18.44 17.60 9.71
CA LEU A 47 -17.46 18.70 9.72
C LEU A 47 -16.96 19.03 8.32
N PHE A 48 -16.56 18.01 7.56
CA PHE A 48 -15.93 18.20 6.25
C PHE A 48 -16.60 17.41 5.12
N GLY A 49 -17.79 16.84 5.32
CA GLY A 49 -18.60 16.31 4.21
C GLY A 49 -17.92 15.25 3.33
N GLY A 50 -16.95 14.49 3.85
CA GLY A 50 -16.17 13.54 3.06
C GLY A 50 -15.13 14.17 2.12
N MET A 51 -14.76 15.44 2.35
CA MET A 51 -13.68 16.11 1.62
C MET A 51 -12.36 15.35 1.75
N THR A 52 -11.67 15.24 0.61
CA THR A 52 -10.30 14.74 0.51
C THR A 52 -9.33 15.89 0.30
N PHE A 53 -8.16 15.82 0.93
CA PHE A 53 -7.11 16.83 0.87
C PHE A 53 -5.83 16.24 0.27
N ASP A 54 -5.14 17.02 -0.56
CA ASP A 54 -3.80 16.65 -1.03
C ASP A 54 -2.77 16.71 0.11
N ARG A 55 -2.96 17.65 1.05
CA ARG A 55 -2.08 17.80 2.22
C ARG A 55 -2.87 18.20 3.45
N ILE A 56 -2.57 17.53 4.56
CA ILE A 56 -3.05 17.87 5.90
C ILE A 56 -1.83 18.15 6.77
N ILE A 57 -1.79 19.31 7.42
CA ILE A 57 -0.62 19.77 8.18
C ILE A 57 -1.02 19.95 9.65
N TYR A 58 -0.25 19.37 10.57
CA TYR A 58 -0.39 19.59 12.01
C TYR A 58 0.96 19.92 12.64
N ASN A 59 1.19 21.20 12.88
CA ASN A 59 2.45 21.70 13.43
C ASN A 59 2.44 21.66 14.95
N PHE A 60 3.41 20.95 15.54
CA PHE A 60 3.65 20.86 16.99
C PHE A 60 2.39 20.46 17.79
N PRO A 61 1.79 19.29 17.51
CA PRO A 61 0.62 18.81 18.24
C PRO A 61 0.90 18.77 19.74
N PHE A 62 0.00 19.30 20.55
CA PHE A 62 0.18 19.41 21.99
C PHE A 62 -1.13 19.16 22.73
N ALA A 63 -1.12 18.22 23.68
CA ALA A 63 -2.32 17.79 24.42
C ALA A 63 -2.53 18.56 25.73
N GLY A 64 -1.63 19.51 26.05
CA GLY A 64 -1.56 20.16 27.36
C GLY A 64 -0.54 19.53 28.29
N PHE A 65 -0.23 20.29 29.34
CA PHE A 65 0.65 19.88 30.42
C PHE A 65 -0.16 19.88 31.72
N PHE A 66 -0.16 18.75 32.41
CA PHE A 66 -1.00 18.51 33.59
C PHE A 66 -0.09 18.15 34.76
N LYS A 67 0.02 19.07 35.73
CA LYS A 67 0.99 18.99 36.84
C LYS A 67 0.75 17.79 37.77
N ASP A 68 -0.49 17.34 37.83
CA ASP A 68 -0.98 16.19 38.59
C ASP A 68 -0.69 14.84 37.91
N LEU A 69 -0.21 14.84 36.66
CA LEU A 69 0.05 13.62 35.90
C LEU A 69 1.52 13.23 35.88
N SER A 70 1.79 11.93 36.07
CA SER A 70 3.11 11.36 35.85
C SER A 70 3.61 11.63 34.42
N ARG A 71 4.94 11.64 34.23
CA ARG A 71 5.59 11.80 32.92
C ARG A 71 5.03 10.83 31.88
N GLU A 72 4.82 9.57 32.26
CA GLU A 72 4.30 8.52 31.41
C GLU A 72 2.82 8.78 31.05
N ALA A 73 2.03 9.26 32.00
CA ALA A 73 0.63 9.60 31.77
C ALA A 73 0.50 10.80 30.80
N GLN A 74 1.37 11.80 30.94
CA GLN A 74 1.46 12.92 30.00
C GLN A 74 1.88 12.45 28.60
N LEU A 75 2.92 11.62 28.50
CA LEU A 75 3.35 11.02 27.23
C LEU A 75 2.21 10.23 26.57
N ARG A 76 1.44 9.45 27.32
CA ARG A 76 0.27 8.72 26.80
C ARG A 76 -0.79 9.66 26.23
N LYS A 77 -1.10 10.79 26.89
CA LYS A 77 -2.07 11.78 26.38
C LYS A 77 -1.60 12.37 25.05
N HIS A 78 -0.33 12.76 24.97
CA HIS A 78 0.28 13.28 23.75
C HIS A 78 0.25 12.28 22.59
N ARG A 79 0.68 11.04 22.86
CA ARG A 79 0.63 9.96 21.85
C ARG A 79 -0.80 9.66 21.42
N ARG A 80 -1.78 9.69 22.34
CA ARG A 80 -3.20 9.49 22.02
C ARG A 80 -3.73 10.59 21.09
N LEU A 81 -3.39 11.86 21.34
CA LEU A 81 -3.76 12.98 20.46
C LEU A 81 -3.26 12.75 19.03
N VAL A 82 -1.97 12.48 18.86
CA VAL A 82 -1.37 12.28 17.54
C VAL A 82 -1.90 11.02 16.87
N SER A 83 -2.06 9.93 17.62
CA SER A 83 -2.60 8.66 17.11
C SER A 83 -4.02 8.83 16.58
N LEU A 84 -4.91 9.50 17.32
CA LEU A 84 -6.29 9.75 16.88
C LEU A 84 -6.35 10.72 15.70
N PHE A 85 -5.49 11.75 15.69
CA PHE A 85 -5.35 12.63 14.53
C PHE A 85 -4.94 11.86 13.28
N LEU A 86 -3.87 11.04 13.35
CA LEU A 86 -3.40 10.24 12.21
C LEU A 86 -4.50 9.30 11.68
N LYS A 87 -5.25 8.66 12.59
CA LYS A 87 -6.40 7.82 12.23
C LYS A 87 -7.44 8.58 11.43
N ASN A 88 -7.78 9.81 11.83
CA ASN A 88 -8.79 10.64 11.13
C ASN A 88 -8.22 11.22 9.83
N ALA A 89 -7.04 11.82 9.87
CA ALA A 89 -6.42 12.46 8.71
C ALA A 89 -6.20 11.48 7.56
N LYS A 90 -5.91 10.21 7.86
CA LYS A 90 -5.82 9.14 6.85
C LYS A 90 -7.09 9.01 6.00
N GLU A 91 -8.26 9.10 6.61
CA GLU A 91 -9.56 8.97 5.92
C GLU A 91 -9.88 10.20 5.06
N MET A 92 -9.11 11.27 5.22
CA MET A 92 -9.32 12.56 4.55
C MET A 92 -8.26 12.84 3.49
N ILE A 93 -7.41 11.88 3.13
CA ILE A 93 -6.42 12.02 2.06
C ILE A 93 -6.69 11.04 0.92
N GLY A 94 -6.45 11.48 -0.32
CA GLY A 94 -6.49 10.61 -1.49
C GLY A 94 -5.24 9.72 -1.62
N GLU A 95 -5.15 8.92 -2.69
CA GLU A 95 -4.03 8.00 -2.91
C GLU A 95 -2.65 8.67 -2.86
N ASN A 96 -2.57 9.90 -3.38
CA ASN A 96 -1.37 10.75 -3.41
C ASN A 96 -1.30 11.81 -2.29
N GLY A 97 -2.27 11.82 -1.37
CA GLY A 97 -2.31 12.80 -0.31
C GLY A 97 -1.28 12.53 0.79
N GLU A 98 -0.89 13.59 1.48
CA GLU A 98 0.15 13.56 2.51
C GLU A 98 -0.34 14.13 3.84
N ILE A 99 0.11 13.54 4.94
CA ILE A 99 -0.09 14.06 6.30
C ILE A 99 1.27 14.51 6.83
N HIS A 100 1.39 15.80 7.14
CA HIS A 100 2.61 16.43 7.59
C HIS A 100 2.50 16.76 9.07
N ILE A 101 3.44 16.28 9.87
CA ILE A 101 3.53 16.59 11.30
C ILE A 101 4.91 17.15 11.60
N SER A 102 4.97 18.45 11.94
CA SER A 102 6.19 19.04 12.48
C SER A 102 6.27 18.76 13.99
N HIS A 103 7.38 18.18 14.44
CA HIS A 103 7.54 17.77 15.83
C HIS A 103 8.99 17.87 16.29
N LYS A 104 9.16 18.16 17.58
CA LYS A 104 10.46 18.19 18.25
C LYS A 104 11.13 16.82 18.25
N THR A 105 12.45 16.85 18.18
CA THR A 105 13.29 15.64 18.08
C THR A 105 14.24 15.49 19.27
N ASN A 106 13.94 16.13 20.41
CA ASN A 106 14.78 16.08 21.61
C ASN A 106 14.12 15.31 22.78
N ALA A 107 14.93 14.54 23.51
CA ALA A 107 14.58 13.88 24.77
C ALA A 107 13.15 13.30 24.80
N PHE A 108 12.28 13.87 25.64
CA PHE A 108 10.88 13.49 25.82
C PHE A 108 10.08 13.38 24.51
N HIS A 109 10.39 14.19 23.50
CA HIS A 109 9.65 14.24 22.24
C HIS A 109 9.96 13.04 21.32
N ILE A 110 11.15 12.45 21.40
CA ILE A 110 11.50 11.24 20.62
C ILE A 110 10.63 10.05 21.05
N GLU A 111 10.28 9.98 22.33
CA GLU A 111 9.48 8.90 22.92
C GLU A 111 8.02 8.86 22.43
N TRP A 112 7.58 9.88 21.69
CA TRP A 112 6.26 9.86 21.06
C TRP A 112 6.18 8.78 19.97
N LYS A 113 7.32 8.45 19.33
CA LYS A 113 7.44 7.40 18.30
C LYS A 113 6.45 7.60 17.14
N LEU A 114 6.44 8.79 16.53
CA LEU A 114 5.48 9.19 15.49
C LEU A 114 5.39 8.18 14.34
N GLU A 115 6.52 7.73 13.81
CA GLU A 115 6.57 6.76 12.71
C GLU A 115 5.88 5.43 13.05
N SER A 116 6.11 4.92 14.27
CA SER A 116 5.46 3.70 14.75
C SER A 116 3.94 3.88 14.89
N MET A 117 3.50 5.06 15.38
CA MET A 117 2.08 5.38 15.46
C MET A 117 1.44 5.47 14.07
N ALA A 118 2.06 6.18 13.13
CA ALA A 118 1.57 6.26 11.75
C ALA A 118 1.46 4.87 11.10
N SER A 119 2.49 4.03 11.26
CA SER A 119 2.50 2.65 10.76
C SER A 119 1.35 1.80 11.32
N SER A 120 1.01 1.96 12.61
CA SER A 120 -0.12 1.25 13.23
C SER A 120 -1.48 1.60 12.62
N HIS A 121 -1.61 2.75 11.95
CA HIS A 121 -2.82 3.16 11.22
C HIS A 121 -2.77 2.83 9.73
N GLY A 122 -1.72 2.15 9.26
CA GLY A 122 -1.55 1.82 7.84
C GLY A 122 -1.04 2.99 6.99
N LEU A 123 -0.38 3.97 7.61
CA LEU A 123 0.39 4.99 6.93
C LEU A 123 1.87 4.57 6.84
N MET A 124 2.59 5.11 5.87
CA MET A 124 4.04 4.94 5.77
C MET A 124 4.73 6.30 5.81
N LEU A 125 5.93 6.34 6.38
CA LEU A 125 6.80 7.51 6.26
C LEU A 125 7.26 7.61 4.80
N ILE A 126 6.97 8.74 4.17
CA ILE A 126 7.50 9.11 2.86
C ILE A 126 8.89 9.73 3.06
N GLU A 127 8.97 10.69 3.98
CA GLU A 127 10.16 11.49 4.22
C GLU A 127 10.10 12.12 5.62
N ALA A 128 11.25 12.34 6.26
CA ALA A 128 11.38 13.21 7.42
C ALA A 128 12.48 14.24 7.16
N VAL A 129 12.09 15.51 7.04
CA VAL A 129 13.02 16.63 6.77
C VAL A 129 13.25 17.45 8.03
N GLU A 130 14.41 18.08 8.16
CA GLU A 130 14.62 19.07 9.22
C GLU A 130 13.58 20.20 9.08
N PHE A 131 13.02 20.61 10.20
CA PHE A 131 12.12 21.76 10.22
C PHE A 131 12.96 23.02 10.33
N ASP A 132 12.90 23.88 9.33
CA ASP A 132 13.41 25.25 9.44
C ASP A 132 12.25 26.25 9.49
N GLN A 133 12.18 27.04 10.55
CA GLN A 133 11.26 28.15 10.69
C GLN A 133 11.46 29.19 9.58
N SER A 134 12.68 29.33 9.03
CA SER A 134 13.00 30.30 7.98
C SER A 134 12.25 30.04 6.67
N ASP A 135 11.90 28.77 6.39
CA ASP A 135 11.07 28.37 5.25
C ASP A 135 9.65 28.98 5.31
N TYR A 136 9.21 29.39 6.50
CA TYR A 136 7.88 29.93 6.76
C TYR A 136 7.97 31.40 7.17
N LYS A 137 8.28 32.28 6.22
CA LYS A 137 8.43 33.73 6.47
C LYS A 137 7.23 34.30 7.25
N GLY A 138 7.50 34.82 8.44
CA GLY A 138 6.50 35.41 9.34
C GLY A 138 5.83 34.42 10.32
N TYR A 139 6.14 33.12 10.23
CA TYR A 139 5.69 32.13 11.21
C TYR A 139 6.36 32.35 12.56
N LYS A 140 5.54 32.41 13.62
CA LYS A 140 6.00 32.46 15.01
C LYS A 140 5.25 31.39 15.79
N THR A 141 5.99 30.54 16.50
CA THR A 141 5.38 29.55 17.41
C THR A 141 4.73 30.25 18.59
N LYS A 142 3.71 29.64 19.19
CA LYS A 142 3.02 30.17 20.38
C LYS A 142 2.81 29.05 21.39
N ARG A 143 2.94 29.34 22.68
CA ARG A 143 2.64 28.36 23.73
C ARG A 143 1.13 28.06 23.72
N GLY A 144 0.78 26.81 24.00
CA GLY A 144 -0.62 26.42 24.18
C GLY A 144 -1.25 27.03 25.43
N PHE A 145 -2.57 26.95 25.54
CA PHE A 145 -3.35 27.35 26.73
C PHE A 145 -3.21 28.83 27.10
N GLY A 146 -3.18 29.70 26.09
CA GLY A 146 -3.25 31.15 26.26
C GLY A 146 -1.94 31.86 26.57
N GLY A 147 -0.80 31.18 26.40
CA GLY A 147 0.51 31.84 26.48
C GLY A 147 0.94 32.43 25.13
N ASP A 148 0.99 33.77 25.01
CA ASP A 148 1.40 34.43 23.76
C ASP A 148 2.94 34.46 23.52
N MET A 149 3.71 33.87 24.45
CA MET A 149 5.13 33.68 24.26
C MET A 149 5.42 32.61 23.19
N ASN A 150 6.50 32.81 22.45
CA ASN A 150 7.01 31.79 21.54
C ASN A 150 7.70 30.66 22.34
N PHE A 151 7.63 29.43 21.83
CA PHE A 151 8.46 28.34 22.34
C PHE A 151 9.61 28.07 21.35
N ASN A 152 10.77 27.67 21.87
CA ASN A 152 11.87 27.22 21.01
C ASN A 152 11.40 26.00 20.23
N CYS A 153 11.35 26.06 18.90
CA CYS A 153 10.90 24.96 18.06
C CYS A 153 12.02 24.07 17.54
N TYR A 154 13.26 24.22 18.01
CA TYR A 154 14.39 23.39 17.61
C TYR A 154 14.87 22.45 18.73
N PRO A 155 15.56 21.34 18.38
CA PRO A 155 15.58 20.72 17.05
C PRO A 155 14.21 20.08 16.73
N SER A 156 13.81 20.10 15.47
CA SER A 156 12.54 19.53 15.01
C SER A 156 12.63 19.03 13.58
N LYS A 157 11.74 18.10 13.25
CA LYS A 157 11.55 17.57 11.90
C LYS A 157 10.09 17.72 11.47
N THR A 158 9.87 17.81 10.17
CA THR A 158 8.56 17.58 9.55
C THR A 158 8.53 16.18 8.97
N TYR A 159 7.67 15.34 9.55
CA TYR A 159 7.41 13.99 9.08
C TYR A 159 6.27 14.03 8.06
N LYS A 160 6.50 13.48 6.87
CA LYS A 160 5.51 13.35 5.80
C LYS A 160 5.08 11.90 5.70
N PHE A 161 3.79 11.65 5.94
CA PHE A 161 3.19 10.32 5.86
C PHE A 161 2.23 10.23 4.68
N GLY A 162 2.13 9.05 4.08
CA GLY A 162 1.12 8.75 3.06
C GLY A 162 0.49 7.38 3.30
N LEU A 163 -0.53 7.05 2.50
CA LEU A 163 -1.13 5.72 2.54
C LEU A 163 -0.09 4.64 2.23
N LYS A 164 -0.08 3.55 3.00
CA LYS A 164 0.81 2.42 2.78
C LYS A 164 0.50 1.77 1.43
N ARG A 165 1.28 2.08 0.40
CA ARG A 165 1.14 1.49 -0.93
C ARG A 165 1.83 0.13 -0.99
N ALA A 166 1.05 -0.95 -1.09
CA ALA A 166 1.58 -2.30 -1.26
C ALA A 166 2.59 -2.38 -2.42
N GLN A 167 2.33 -1.67 -3.53
CA GLN A 167 3.23 -1.64 -4.68
C GLN A 167 4.58 -0.96 -4.41
N VAL A 168 4.62 0.17 -3.69
CA VAL A 168 5.89 0.87 -3.38
C VAL A 168 6.74 0.03 -2.44
N GLN A 169 6.12 -0.61 -1.44
CA GLN A 169 6.82 -1.54 -0.56
C GLN A 169 7.38 -2.73 -1.34
N LEU A 170 6.61 -3.31 -2.26
CA LEU A 170 7.06 -4.41 -3.11
C LEU A 170 8.19 -3.97 -4.05
N LEU A 171 8.11 -2.78 -4.64
CA LEU A 171 9.21 -2.22 -5.45
C LEU A 171 10.49 -2.07 -4.63
N ASN A 172 10.40 -1.56 -3.40
CA ASN A 172 11.56 -1.43 -2.52
C ASN A 172 12.16 -2.79 -2.13
N ILE A 173 11.31 -3.79 -1.84
CA ILE A 173 11.74 -5.17 -1.57
C ILE A 173 12.44 -5.76 -2.80
N LEU A 174 11.85 -5.59 -3.99
CA LEU A 174 12.42 -6.08 -5.24
C LEU A 174 13.78 -5.43 -5.52
N LYS A 175 13.88 -4.10 -5.39
CA LYS A 175 15.12 -3.34 -5.58
C LYS A 175 16.22 -3.80 -4.61
N LYS A 176 15.86 -4.11 -3.36
CA LYS A 176 16.83 -4.56 -2.34
C LYS A 176 17.34 -5.98 -2.59
N ASN A 177 16.47 -6.88 -3.04
CA ASN A 177 16.76 -8.33 -3.07
C ASN A 177 17.18 -8.85 -4.45
N TYR A 178 16.90 -8.12 -5.53
CA TYR A 178 17.12 -8.58 -6.89
C TYR A 178 17.77 -7.48 -7.75
N GLN A 179 19.01 -7.70 -8.16
CA GLN A 179 19.86 -6.68 -8.77
C GLN A 179 19.27 -6.16 -10.10
N ARG A 180 18.61 -7.05 -10.86
CA ARG A 180 18.02 -6.75 -12.17
C ARG A 180 16.52 -6.43 -12.13
N ALA A 181 15.86 -6.45 -10.97
CA ALA A 181 14.41 -6.27 -10.92
C ALA A 181 13.96 -4.94 -11.54
N MET A 182 14.66 -3.84 -11.24
CA MET A 182 14.29 -2.52 -11.75
C MET A 182 14.53 -2.38 -13.26
N SER A 183 15.63 -2.92 -13.79
CA SER A 183 15.89 -2.91 -15.24
C SER A 183 14.88 -3.76 -15.99
N ASN A 184 14.47 -4.92 -15.44
CA ASN A 184 13.44 -5.77 -16.04
C ASN A 184 12.07 -5.10 -16.06
N ILE A 185 11.67 -4.45 -14.94
CA ILE A 185 10.42 -3.68 -14.89
C ILE A 185 10.44 -2.55 -15.92
N GLN A 186 11.57 -1.85 -16.05
CA GLN A 186 11.72 -0.79 -17.04
C GLN A 186 11.63 -1.31 -18.47
N MET A 187 12.29 -2.44 -18.78
CA MET A 187 12.22 -3.09 -20.09
C MET A 187 10.79 -3.52 -20.46
N LEU A 188 10.02 -4.05 -19.50
CA LEU A 188 8.62 -4.39 -19.72
C LEU A 188 7.79 -3.14 -20.03
N ARG A 189 8.02 -2.06 -19.29
CA ARG A 189 7.33 -0.78 -19.51
C ARG A 189 7.66 -0.16 -20.88
N THR A 190 8.92 -0.23 -21.34
CA THR A 190 9.29 0.26 -22.69
C THR A 190 8.64 -0.55 -23.80
N ARG A 191 8.35 -1.84 -23.56
CA ARG A 191 7.52 -2.71 -24.42
C ARG A 191 6.01 -2.52 -24.22
N LYS A 192 5.58 -1.43 -23.57
CA LYS A 192 4.18 -1.09 -23.26
C LYS A 192 3.46 -2.12 -22.38
N CYS A 193 4.19 -2.97 -21.66
CA CYS A 193 3.58 -3.87 -20.69
C CYS A 193 3.20 -3.10 -19.41
N ILE A 194 2.01 -3.40 -18.88
CA ILE A 194 1.60 -2.95 -17.55
C ILE A 194 2.15 -3.95 -16.53
N VAL A 195 2.95 -3.46 -15.58
CA VAL A 195 3.52 -4.28 -14.51
C VAL A 195 2.75 -4.05 -13.22
N LEU A 196 2.03 -5.07 -12.76
CA LEU A 196 1.34 -5.08 -11.48
C LEU A 196 2.08 -5.97 -10.49
N LEU A 197 2.34 -5.47 -9.29
CA LEU A 197 3.04 -6.20 -8.23
C LEU A 197 2.08 -6.57 -7.11
N GLY A 198 2.33 -7.73 -6.48
CA GLY A 198 1.55 -8.20 -5.33
C GLY A 198 0.17 -8.75 -5.70
N ILE A 199 0.00 -9.14 -6.95
CA ILE A 199 -1.23 -9.77 -7.42
C ILE A 199 -1.29 -11.22 -6.93
N ASP A 200 -2.37 -11.57 -6.24
CA ASP A 200 -2.67 -12.94 -5.88
C ASP A 200 -3.20 -13.69 -7.12
N ALA A 201 -2.40 -14.63 -7.64
CA ALA A 201 -2.75 -15.43 -8.80
C ALA A 201 -4.10 -16.17 -8.61
N THR A 202 -4.47 -16.51 -7.38
CA THR A 202 -5.74 -17.20 -7.09
C THR A 202 -6.96 -16.29 -7.09
N LYS A 203 -6.77 -14.97 -7.36
CA LYS A 203 -7.82 -13.95 -7.36
C LYS A 203 -7.74 -13.01 -8.57
N VAL A 204 -7.12 -13.45 -9.66
CA VAL A 204 -6.91 -12.63 -10.86
C VAL A 204 -8.20 -12.13 -11.51
N ALA A 205 -9.33 -12.80 -11.28
CA ALA A 205 -10.64 -12.37 -11.76
C ALA A 205 -11.30 -11.28 -10.91
N SER A 206 -10.59 -10.70 -9.93
CA SER A 206 -11.20 -9.69 -9.07
C SER A 206 -11.62 -8.45 -9.87
N PRO A 207 -12.85 -7.92 -9.68
CA PRO A 207 -13.40 -6.85 -10.53
C PRO A 207 -12.53 -5.59 -10.62
N HIS A 208 -11.79 -5.29 -9.56
CA HIS A 208 -10.94 -4.11 -9.48
C HIS A 208 -9.57 -4.24 -10.18
N LEU A 209 -9.17 -5.44 -10.61
CA LEU A 209 -7.84 -5.65 -11.22
C LEU A 209 -7.79 -5.24 -12.68
N PHE A 210 -8.78 -5.67 -13.47
CA PHE A 210 -8.74 -5.54 -14.93
C PHE A 210 -9.98 -4.87 -15.51
N GLY A 211 -10.92 -4.39 -14.68
CA GLY A 211 -12.08 -3.62 -15.15
C GLY A 211 -12.94 -4.36 -16.18
N GLY A 212 -13.11 -5.68 -16.00
CA GLY A 212 -13.92 -6.52 -16.90
C GLY A 212 -13.24 -6.92 -18.22
N LYS A 213 -11.96 -6.62 -18.42
CA LYS A 213 -11.22 -7.07 -19.61
C LYS A 213 -11.05 -8.59 -19.64
N THR A 214 -11.08 -9.14 -20.85
CA THR A 214 -10.71 -10.52 -21.15
C THR A 214 -9.34 -10.60 -21.83
N PHE A 215 -8.70 -11.77 -21.76
CA PHE A 215 -7.37 -11.99 -22.31
C PHE A 215 -7.35 -13.17 -23.29
N ASP A 216 -6.63 -13.00 -24.40
CA ASP A 216 -6.37 -14.08 -25.38
C ASP A 216 -5.40 -15.13 -24.84
N ARG A 217 -4.52 -14.72 -23.93
CA ARG A 217 -3.56 -15.62 -23.28
C ARG A 217 -3.26 -15.18 -21.86
N ILE A 218 -3.28 -16.14 -20.93
CA ILE A 218 -2.84 -15.95 -19.53
C ILE A 218 -1.76 -16.97 -19.25
N ILE A 219 -0.59 -16.53 -18.79
CA ILE A 219 0.58 -17.39 -18.56
C ILE A 219 0.94 -17.38 -17.07
N TYR A 220 1.08 -18.57 -16.48
CA TYR A 220 1.58 -18.73 -15.11
C TYR A 220 2.75 -19.72 -15.08
N ASN A 221 3.96 -19.17 -15.22
CA ASN A 221 5.18 -19.96 -15.27
C ASN A 221 5.66 -20.34 -13.86
N PHE A 222 5.94 -21.62 -13.66
CA PHE A 222 6.52 -22.22 -12.45
C PHE A 222 5.79 -21.82 -11.15
N PRO A 223 4.47 -22.07 -11.04
CA PRO A 223 3.70 -21.78 -9.85
C PRO A 223 4.34 -22.40 -8.60
N PHE A 224 4.34 -21.66 -7.49
CA PHE A 224 4.91 -22.12 -6.23
C PHE A 224 4.10 -21.59 -5.05
N ALA A 225 3.61 -22.49 -4.19
CA ALA A 225 2.77 -22.15 -3.05
C ALA A 225 3.56 -21.77 -1.78
N GLY A 226 4.89 -21.85 -1.82
CA GLY A 226 5.77 -21.60 -0.69
C GLY A 226 6.37 -22.87 -0.08
N PHE A 227 7.23 -22.67 0.92
CA PHE A 227 7.83 -23.74 1.72
C PHE A 227 7.03 -23.98 2.99
N PHE A 228 6.78 -25.24 3.32
CA PHE A 228 6.03 -25.62 4.50
C PHE A 228 6.87 -26.55 5.39
N LYS A 229 7.54 -25.98 6.41
CA LYS A 229 8.50 -26.73 7.25
C LYS A 229 7.88 -27.89 8.04
N ASN A 230 6.58 -27.81 8.34
CA ASN A 230 5.89 -28.74 9.24
C ASN A 230 4.72 -29.47 8.58
N LEU A 231 4.71 -29.59 7.24
CA LEU A 231 3.67 -30.34 6.53
C LEU A 231 4.23 -31.66 6.01
N SER A 232 3.39 -32.70 6.03
CA SER A 232 3.70 -33.92 5.30
C SER A 232 3.85 -33.61 3.80
N ARG A 233 4.56 -34.49 3.10
CA ARG A 233 4.72 -34.43 1.65
C ARG A 233 3.38 -34.31 0.92
N GLU A 234 2.41 -35.11 1.34
CA GLU A 234 1.06 -35.17 0.76
C GLU A 234 0.26 -33.89 1.07
N ALA A 235 0.36 -33.34 2.29
CA ALA A 235 -0.22 -32.04 2.61
C ALA A 235 0.41 -30.89 1.80
N THR A 236 1.72 -30.96 1.55
CA THR A 236 2.45 -30.00 0.72
C THR A 236 2.00 -30.07 -0.74
N LEU A 237 1.90 -31.27 -1.31
CA LEU A 237 1.36 -31.48 -2.66
C LEU A 237 -0.07 -30.93 -2.78
N ARG A 238 -0.95 -31.16 -1.79
CA ARG A 238 -2.30 -30.57 -1.79
C ARG A 238 -2.30 -29.05 -1.82
N LYS A 239 -1.39 -28.37 -1.11
CA LYS A 239 -1.28 -26.89 -1.15
C LYS A 239 -0.88 -26.40 -2.54
N HIS A 240 0.08 -27.07 -3.17
CA HIS A 240 0.53 -26.75 -4.52
C HIS A 240 -0.55 -27.00 -5.58
N ARG A 241 -1.21 -28.17 -5.53
CA ARG A 241 -2.34 -28.48 -6.43
C ARG A 241 -3.48 -27.47 -6.26
N ARG A 242 -3.79 -27.09 -5.02
CA ARG A 242 -4.82 -26.08 -4.72
C ARG A 242 -4.49 -24.70 -5.30
N LEU A 243 -3.24 -24.26 -5.25
CA LEU A 243 -2.81 -23.00 -5.87
C LEU A 243 -3.16 -22.98 -7.36
N VAL A 244 -2.78 -24.04 -8.08
CA VAL A 244 -2.99 -24.12 -9.53
C VAL A 244 -4.48 -24.27 -9.87
N SER A 245 -5.22 -25.10 -9.13
CA SER A 245 -6.66 -25.25 -9.30
C SER A 245 -7.41 -23.92 -9.11
N LEU A 246 -7.10 -23.16 -8.05
CA LEU A 246 -7.74 -21.86 -7.82
C LEU A 246 -7.37 -20.83 -8.87
N PHE A 247 -6.11 -20.84 -9.34
CA PHE A 247 -5.68 -20.00 -10.45
C PHE A 247 -6.47 -20.33 -11.73
N LEU A 248 -6.54 -21.60 -12.14
CA LEU A 248 -7.29 -22.02 -13.33
C LEU A 248 -8.77 -21.60 -13.25
N LYS A 249 -9.40 -21.79 -12.09
CA LYS A 249 -10.78 -21.34 -11.84
C LYS A 249 -10.97 -19.84 -12.09
N ASN A 250 -10.04 -19.02 -11.61
CA ASN A 250 -10.13 -17.57 -11.74
C ASN A 250 -9.74 -17.10 -13.14
N ALA A 251 -8.63 -17.61 -13.69
CA ALA A 251 -8.18 -17.28 -15.03
C ALA A 251 -9.27 -17.57 -16.07
N LYS A 252 -10.02 -18.68 -15.92
CA LYS A 252 -11.18 -19.00 -16.78
C LYS A 252 -12.19 -17.85 -16.87
N ALA A 253 -12.45 -17.13 -15.77
CA ALA A 253 -13.44 -16.07 -15.73
C ALA A 253 -13.03 -14.81 -16.52
N ILE A 254 -11.76 -14.73 -16.95
CA ILE A 254 -11.20 -13.57 -17.64
C ILE A 254 -10.46 -13.95 -18.93
N ILE A 255 -10.57 -15.18 -19.44
CA ILE A 255 -10.12 -15.51 -20.80
C ILE A 255 -11.21 -15.23 -21.82
N GLY A 256 -10.82 -14.86 -23.04
CA GLY A 256 -11.73 -14.77 -24.17
C GLY A 256 -12.24 -16.15 -24.62
N GLU A 257 -13.21 -16.17 -25.53
CA GLU A 257 -13.85 -17.40 -26.04
C GLU A 257 -12.83 -18.40 -26.65
N ASN A 258 -11.82 -17.87 -27.35
CA ASN A 258 -10.71 -18.64 -27.91
C ASN A 258 -9.40 -18.46 -27.13
N GLY A 259 -9.49 -17.93 -25.90
CA GLY A 259 -8.34 -17.66 -25.07
C GLY A 259 -7.70 -18.92 -24.47
N GLU A 260 -6.41 -18.83 -24.18
CA GLU A 260 -5.62 -19.94 -23.64
C GLU A 260 -5.01 -19.60 -22.27
N ILE A 261 -4.98 -20.58 -21.37
CA ILE A 261 -4.24 -20.50 -20.10
C ILE A 261 -3.03 -21.42 -20.20
N HIS A 262 -1.83 -20.89 -20.02
CA HIS A 262 -0.57 -21.63 -20.12
C HIS A 262 0.08 -21.74 -18.75
N ILE A 263 0.44 -22.96 -18.34
CA ILE A 263 1.16 -23.21 -17.09
C ILE A 263 2.43 -23.97 -17.42
N SER A 264 3.59 -23.33 -17.26
CA SER A 264 4.88 -24.00 -17.39
C SER A 264 5.29 -24.61 -16.06
N HIS A 265 5.65 -25.90 -16.03
CA HIS A 265 6.01 -26.55 -14.77
C HIS A 265 6.96 -27.73 -14.97
N LYS A 266 7.75 -28.02 -13.93
CA LYS A 266 8.71 -29.12 -13.92
C LYS A 266 8.05 -30.48 -14.04
N THR A 267 8.78 -31.41 -14.66
CA THR A 267 8.36 -32.79 -14.90
C THR A 267 9.29 -33.80 -14.24
N ASN A 268 10.05 -33.42 -13.21
CA ASN A 268 10.75 -34.41 -12.40
C ASN A 268 9.78 -35.13 -11.43
N ALA A 269 10.25 -36.22 -10.81
CA ALA A 269 9.43 -37.14 -10.00
C ALA A 269 8.45 -36.43 -9.05
N PHE A 270 8.90 -35.44 -8.28
CA PHE A 270 8.04 -34.72 -7.35
C PHE A 270 6.98 -33.84 -8.02
N HIS A 271 7.32 -33.21 -9.16
CA HIS A 271 6.46 -32.23 -9.80
C HIS A 271 5.42 -32.85 -10.73
N ILE A 272 5.69 -34.03 -11.30
CA ILE A 272 4.68 -34.81 -12.05
C ILE A 272 3.46 -35.10 -11.16
N GLU A 273 3.68 -35.34 -9.87
CA GLU A 273 2.62 -35.62 -8.92
C GLU A 273 1.68 -34.43 -8.69
N TRP A 274 1.96 -33.23 -9.22
CA TRP A 274 0.96 -32.17 -9.22
C TRP A 274 -0.23 -32.53 -10.11
N ASN A 275 -0.05 -33.45 -11.06
CA ASN A 275 -1.09 -34.01 -11.93
C ASN A 275 -1.86 -32.93 -12.70
N LEU A 276 -1.13 -31.98 -13.28
CA LEU A 276 -1.68 -30.83 -14.01
C LEU A 276 -2.56 -31.24 -15.20
N GLU A 277 -2.23 -32.36 -15.85
CA GLU A 277 -2.98 -32.89 -17.00
C GLU A 277 -4.44 -33.22 -16.65
N SER A 278 -4.71 -33.61 -15.41
CA SER A 278 -6.05 -33.95 -14.92
C SER A 278 -6.86 -32.77 -14.37
N MET A 279 -6.28 -31.55 -14.30
CA MET A 279 -6.92 -30.40 -13.65
C MET A 279 -7.97 -29.70 -14.51
N ASP A 280 -8.08 -30.06 -15.79
CA ASP A 280 -8.99 -29.45 -16.76
C ASP A 280 -10.48 -29.74 -16.46
N SER A 281 -10.75 -30.96 -16.01
CA SER A 281 -12.09 -31.56 -15.92
C SER A 281 -12.98 -30.91 -14.87
N SER A 282 -12.40 -30.29 -13.84
CA SER A 282 -13.14 -29.73 -12.70
C SER A 282 -13.56 -28.26 -12.87
N HIS A 283 -13.11 -27.59 -13.92
CA HIS A 283 -13.33 -26.14 -14.09
C HIS A 283 -14.05 -25.79 -15.40
N GLY A 284 -14.49 -26.75 -16.20
CA GLY A 284 -15.03 -26.48 -17.54
C GLY A 284 -13.97 -25.94 -18.50
N LEU A 285 -12.72 -26.35 -18.27
CA LEU A 285 -11.60 -26.20 -19.20
C LEU A 285 -11.32 -27.56 -19.84
N ARG A 286 -10.51 -27.56 -20.90
CA ARG A 286 -9.93 -28.77 -21.50
C ARG A 286 -8.44 -28.57 -21.69
N LEU A 287 -7.64 -29.60 -21.46
CA LEU A 287 -6.24 -29.60 -21.87
C LEU A 287 -6.17 -29.62 -23.41
N ILE A 288 -5.51 -28.62 -23.98
CA ILE A 288 -5.26 -28.50 -25.43
C ILE A 288 -3.98 -29.24 -25.81
N GLY A 289 -2.96 -29.15 -24.95
CA GLY A 289 -1.68 -29.83 -25.15
C GLY A 289 -0.68 -29.54 -24.04
N ALA A 290 0.40 -30.32 -24.01
CA ALA A 290 1.49 -30.18 -23.04
C ALA A 290 2.86 -30.36 -23.72
N PRO A 291 3.25 -29.48 -24.67
CA PRO A 291 4.58 -29.51 -25.28
C PRO A 291 5.68 -29.31 -24.24
N GLU A 292 6.89 -29.76 -24.57
CA GLU A 292 8.09 -29.43 -23.80
C GLU A 292 8.25 -27.90 -23.70
N PHE A 293 8.71 -27.45 -22.54
CA PHE A 293 8.98 -26.04 -22.31
C PHE A 293 10.23 -25.62 -23.08
N ASP A 294 10.10 -24.63 -23.96
CA ASP A 294 11.24 -23.98 -24.60
C ASP A 294 11.44 -22.56 -24.02
N GLN A 295 12.60 -22.32 -23.43
CA GLN A 295 12.97 -20.99 -22.94
C GLN A 295 13.14 -19.99 -24.10
N SER A 296 13.43 -20.46 -25.32
CA SER A 296 13.59 -19.62 -26.51
C SER A 296 12.31 -18.88 -26.90
N ASP A 297 11.13 -19.45 -26.57
CA ASP A 297 9.83 -18.80 -26.71
C ASP A 297 9.72 -17.50 -25.89
N TYR A 298 10.58 -17.35 -24.88
CA TYR A 298 10.63 -16.20 -23.99
C TYR A 298 12.00 -15.54 -24.07
N LYS A 299 12.29 -14.87 -25.19
CA LYS A 299 13.53 -14.10 -25.37
C LYS A 299 13.77 -13.16 -24.17
N ASP A 300 14.97 -13.20 -23.62
CA ASP A 300 15.42 -12.47 -22.41
C ASP A 300 14.84 -12.99 -21.06
N TYR A 301 14.08 -14.08 -21.06
CA TYR A 301 13.53 -14.68 -19.85
C TYR A 301 14.60 -15.37 -19.02
N ASN A 302 15.06 -14.69 -17.97
CA ASN A 302 16.01 -15.24 -17.02
C ASN A 302 15.29 -15.61 -15.72
N THR A 303 15.02 -16.90 -15.53
CA THR A 303 14.33 -17.40 -14.34
C THR A 303 15.22 -17.36 -13.12
N LYS A 304 14.74 -16.68 -12.08
CA LYS A 304 15.38 -16.61 -10.77
C LYS A 304 14.61 -17.43 -9.76
N ARG A 305 15.33 -18.00 -8.79
CA ARG A 305 14.70 -18.70 -7.67
C ARG A 305 13.88 -17.69 -6.87
N GLY A 306 12.63 -18.04 -6.55
CA GLY A 306 11.77 -17.20 -5.72
C GLY A 306 12.31 -17.00 -4.29
N PHE A 307 13.09 -17.95 -3.77
CA PHE A 307 13.67 -17.92 -2.43
C PHE A 307 15.18 -18.26 -2.51
N GLY A 308 16.02 -17.50 -1.79
CA GLY A 308 17.49 -17.68 -1.77
C GLY A 308 18.32 -16.64 -2.54
N GLY A 309 17.70 -15.55 -3.03
CA GLY A 309 18.40 -14.46 -3.72
C GLY A 309 18.36 -14.55 -5.24
N ASP A 310 19.20 -13.75 -5.92
CA ASP A 310 19.25 -13.59 -7.39
C ASP A 310 19.93 -14.77 -8.12
N MET A 311 19.63 -16.00 -7.69
CA MET A 311 20.19 -17.24 -8.25
C MET A 311 19.37 -17.75 -9.43
N ASN A 312 20.06 -18.31 -10.43
CA ASN A 312 19.40 -18.93 -11.58
C ASN A 312 18.56 -20.14 -11.15
N PHE A 313 17.37 -20.26 -11.74
CA PHE A 313 16.48 -21.40 -11.61
C PHE A 313 16.56 -22.24 -12.89
N ASN A 314 17.05 -23.48 -12.78
CA ASN A 314 17.03 -24.43 -13.90
C ASN A 314 15.58 -24.79 -14.21
N CYS A 315 15.13 -24.45 -15.43
CA CYS A 315 13.79 -24.71 -15.93
C CYS A 315 13.59 -26.10 -16.51
N TYR A 316 14.60 -26.97 -16.57
CA TYR A 316 14.51 -28.25 -17.26
C TYR A 316 14.61 -29.46 -16.30
N PRO A 317 13.96 -30.60 -16.62
CA PRO A 317 12.94 -30.76 -17.66
C PRO A 317 11.59 -30.17 -17.21
N SER A 318 10.82 -29.62 -18.15
CA SER A 318 9.50 -29.01 -17.92
C SER A 318 8.62 -29.04 -19.15
N LYS A 319 7.31 -28.94 -18.94
CA LYS A 319 6.30 -28.80 -19.99
C LYS A 319 5.49 -27.52 -19.81
N THR A 320 4.86 -27.04 -20.89
CA THR A 320 3.86 -25.96 -20.88
C THR A 320 2.47 -26.56 -21.10
N TYR A 321 1.67 -26.68 -20.05
CA TYR A 321 0.30 -27.17 -20.10
C TYR A 321 -0.63 -26.04 -20.60
N LYS A 322 -1.30 -26.27 -21.73
CA LYS A 322 -2.19 -25.30 -22.37
C LYS A 322 -3.63 -25.73 -22.17
N PHE A 323 -4.46 -24.83 -21.61
CA PHE A 323 -5.87 -25.06 -21.35
C PHE A 323 -6.73 -24.06 -22.12
N GLY A 324 -7.89 -24.49 -22.59
CA GLY A 324 -8.92 -23.61 -23.17
C GLY A 324 -10.31 -23.95 -22.65
N LEU A 325 -11.30 -23.15 -23.03
CA LEU A 325 -12.70 -23.41 -22.66
C LEU A 325 -13.19 -24.74 -23.24
N LYS A 326 -13.92 -25.52 -22.42
CA LYS A 326 -14.63 -26.71 -22.90
C LYS A 326 -15.87 -26.25 -23.66
N ARG A 327 -15.94 -26.50 -24.98
CA ARG A 327 -17.14 -26.23 -25.77
C ARG A 327 -18.23 -27.24 -25.41
N ALA A 328 -19.47 -26.79 -25.27
CA ALA A 328 -20.61 -27.70 -25.19
C ALA A 328 -20.72 -28.45 -26.53
N GLN A 329 -20.86 -29.77 -26.50
CA GLN A 329 -21.26 -30.51 -27.70
C GLN A 329 -22.70 -30.10 -27.99
N VAL A 330 -22.91 -29.31 -29.04
CA VAL A 330 -24.25 -29.13 -29.62
C VAL A 330 -24.61 -30.48 -30.24
N GLN A 331 -25.46 -31.25 -29.58
CA GLN A 331 -26.18 -32.35 -30.25
C GLN A 331 -27.06 -31.70 -31.32
N LEU A 332 -26.62 -31.78 -32.56
CA LEU A 332 -27.51 -31.61 -33.70
C LEU A 332 -28.51 -32.77 -33.64
N LEU A 333 -29.71 -32.48 -33.14
CA LEU A 333 -30.86 -33.36 -33.33
C LEU A 333 -31.18 -33.29 -34.83
N SER A 334 -30.81 -34.36 -35.52
CA SER A 334 -31.14 -34.63 -36.92
C SER A 334 -32.62 -34.90 -37.11
#